data_AF-A0A7S1IG27-F1
#
_entry.id   AF-A0A7S1IG27-F1
#
_cell.length_a   1.000
_cell.length_b   1.000
_cell.length_c   1.000
_cell.angle_alpha   90.00
_cell.angle_beta   90.00
_cell.angle_gamma   90.00
#
_symmetry.space_group_name_H-M   'P 1'
#
loop_
_entity.id
_entity.type
_entity.pdbx_description
1 polymer ?
#
loop_
_entity_poly.entity_id
_entity_poly.type
_entity_poly.pdbx_seq_one_letter_code
_entity_poly.pdbx_strand_id
1 'polypeptide(L)'
;KDHLWILAQMLRLALPVLIVVTLLRDSLALAWVDVEQLVEERGGHMNVRLKRTEVEGHGLVATTDLDIGDTLLEIPRDLYMSPTFPKARREESSIVGGPSRFPDLKRALQHFRLGKSLLDVYHLAIRLLALLDDEASILYPWLRTLPGNPQDSPQFPITWSDRHIGLLQRVSVAVGNQLWDAKRAHQAAFRQGVGEAMRRVVPAERNTEEWWLWAVAVVQSQVTHIQDLVQQVYEDGALRMVAVLDKFNHRG
;
A
#
# COMPACT_ATOMS: atom_id res chain seq x y z
N LYS A 1 19.28 42.15 22.37
CA LYS A 1 19.89 41.71 21.09
C LYS A 1 19.96 40.18 21.01
N ASP A 2 20.12 39.49 22.13
CA ASP A 2 20.23 38.01 22.16
C ASP A 2 18.94 37.27 21.77
N HIS A 3 17.76 37.84 22.08
CA HIS A 3 16.47 37.24 21.68
C HIS A 3 16.18 37.28 20.17
N LEU A 4 16.73 38.27 19.44
CA LEU A 4 16.53 38.38 17.99
C LEU A 4 17.30 37.30 17.23
N TRP A 5 18.45 36.86 17.75
CA TRP A 5 19.22 35.77 17.16
C TRP A 5 18.53 34.41 17.34
N ILE A 6 17.96 34.15 18.51
CA ILE A 6 17.18 32.92 18.77
C ILE A 6 15.95 32.87 17.86
N LEU A 7 15.22 33.98 17.73
CA LEU A 7 14.06 34.08 16.85
C LEU A 7 14.44 33.85 15.38
N ALA A 8 15.55 34.43 14.92
CA ALA A 8 16.06 34.21 13.57
C ALA A 8 16.44 32.73 13.34
N GLN A 9 17.02 32.05 14.32
CA GLN A 9 17.35 30.62 14.21
C GLN A 9 16.12 29.72 14.22
N MET A 10 15.13 30.01 15.08
CA MET A 10 13.85 29.29 15.07
C MET A 10 13.12 29.48 13.74
N LEU A 11 13.11 30.68 13.17
CA LEU A 11 12.51 30.95 11.88
C LEU A 11 13.25 30.24 10.74
N ARG A 12 14.59 30.19 10.79
CA ARG A 12 15.44 29.53 9.79
C ARG A 12 15.30 28.01 9.80
N LEU A 13 14.94 27.42 10.94
CA LEU A 13 14.61 25.99 11.06
C LEU A 13 13.15 25.71 10.73
N ALA A 14 12.22 26.60 11.12
CA ALA A 14 10.79 26.41 10.88
C ALA A 14 10.42 26.60 9.40
N LEU A 15 11.08 27.51 8.68
CA LEU A 15 10.72 27.82 7.29
C LEU A 15 10.98 26.64 6.31
N PRO A 16 12.15 25.96 6.34
CA PRO A 16 12.37 24.77 5.51
C PRO A 16 11.43 23.62 5.88
N VAL A 17 11.15 23.43 7.18
CA VAL A 17 10.19 22.42 7.64
C VAL A 17 8.79 22.74 7.13
N LEU A 18 8.34 24.00 7.20
CA LEU A 18 7.08 24.44 6.63
C LEU A 18 7.02 24.20 5.13
N ILE A 19 8.06 24.58 4.37
CA ILE A 19 8.11 24.36 2.92
C ILE A 19 8.07 22.87 2.59
N VAL A 20 8.85 22.03 3.26
CA VAL A 20 8.87 20.57 3.05
C VAL A 20 7.52 19.95 3.40
N VAL A 21 6.91 20.31 4.53
CA VAL A 21 5.57 19.82 4.91
C VAL A 21 4.49 20.30 3.94
N THR A 22 4.60 21.53 3.41
CA THR A 22 3.62 22.05 2.44
C THR A 22 3.77 21.38 1.08
N LEU A 23 4.99 21.18 0.60
CA LEU A 23 5.26 20.48 -0.66
C LEU A 23 4.86 18.98 -0.61
N LEU A 24 5.12 18.31 0.52
CA LEU A 24 4.66 16.93 0.75
C LEU A 24 3.13 16.83 0.89
N ARG A 25 2.47 17.92 1.33
CA ARG A 25 1.01 17.99 1.44
C ARG A 25 0.36 18.18 0.07
N ASP A 26 0.96 19.03 -0.77
CA ASP A 26 0.48 19.26 -2.13
C ASP A 26 0.73 18.03 -3.02
N SER A 27 1.78 17.25 -2.77
CA SER A 27 2.08 16.06 -3.58
C SER A 27 1.00 14.98 -3.50
N LEU A 28 0.42 14.72 -2.33
CA LEU A 28 -0.66 13.73 -2.19
C LEU A 28 -1.97 14.22 -2.80
N ALA A 29 -2.33 15.49 -2.60
CA ALA A 29 -3.52 16.07 -3.19
C ALA A 29 -3.43 16.09 -4.73
N LEU A 30 -2.25 16.42 -5.28
CA LEU A 30 -2.00 16.37 -6.72
C LEU A 30 -2.01 14.94 -7.25
N ALA A 31 -1.34 14.00 -6.59
CA ALA A 31 -1.38 12.59 -6.97
C ALA A 31 -2.80 12.02 -6.94
N TRP A 32 -3.67 12.52 -6.06
CA TRP A 32 -5.06 12.11 -6.00
C TRP A 32 -5.90 12.59 -7.19
N VAL A 33 -5.66 13.81 -7.68
CA VAL A 33 -6.32 14.30 -8.91
C VAL A 33 -6.02 13.36 -10.08
N ASP A 34 -4.77 12.89 -10.19
CA ASP A 34 -4.39 11.92 -11.22
C ASP A 34 -5.11 10.57 -11.04
N VAL A 35 -5.45 10.17 -9.82
CA VAL A 35 -6.27 8.97 -9.54
C VAL A 35 -7.71 9.18 -10.00
N GLU A 36 -8.33 10.31 -9.65
CA GLU A 36 -9.70 10.64 -10.08
C GLU A 36 -9.81 10.64 -11.61
N GLN A 37 -8.88 11.32 -12.28
CA GLN A 37 -8.82 11.35 -13.74
C GLN A 37 -8.61 9.95 -14.33
N LEU A 38 -7.70 9.14 -13.78
CA LEU A 38 -7.48 7.78 -14.24
C LEU A 38 -8.74 6.91 -14.12
N VAL A 39 -9.50 7.05 -13.03
CA VAL A 39 -10.75 6.29 -12.84
C VAL A 39 -11.76 6.69 -13.92
N GLU A 40 -11.94 7.97 -14.17
CA GLU A 40 -12.85 8.49 -15.20
C GLU A 40 -12.42 8.04 -16.61
N GLU A 41 -11.13 8.14 -16.95
CA GLU A 41 -10.58 7.70 -18.24
C GLU A 41 -10.80 6.20 -18.51
N ARG A 42 -10.91 5.40 -17.44
CA ARG A 42 -11.19 3.95 -17.52
C ARG A 42 -12.67 3.61 -17.48
N GLY A 43 -13.54 4.62 -17.52
CA GLY A 43 -15.00 4.46 -17.49
C GLY A 43 -15.55 4.17 -16.10
N GLY A 44 -14.78 4.51 -15.05
CA GLY A 44 -15.24 4.55 -13.69
C GLY A 44 -15.90 5.86 -13.33
N HIS A 45 -16.38 5.95 -12.09
CA HIS A 45 -17.04 7.14 -11.55
C HIS A 45 -16.72 7.35 -10.08
N MET A 46 -16.57 8.60 -9.64
CA MET A 46 -16.27 8.97 -8.25
C MET A 46 -17.15 10.14 -7.80
N ASN A 47 -18.10 9.89 -6.90
CA ASN A 47 -18.88 10.93 -6.20
C ASN A 47 -18.22 11.35 -4.87
N VAL A 48 -16.90 11.17 -4.79
CA VAL A 48 -16.10 11.38 -3.59
C VAL A 48 -14.79 12.05 -3.95
N ARG A 49 -14.26 12.86 -3.03
CA ARG A 49 -12.95 13.51 -3.14
C ARG A 49 -12.12 13.23 -1.91
N LEU A 50 -10.79 13.24 -2.07
CA LEU A 50 -9.89 13.15 -0.93
C LEU A 50 -9.94 14.44 -0.11
N LYS A 51 -10.14 14.30 1.19
CA LYS A 51 -10.07 15.39 2.15
C LYS A 51 -9.30 14.95 3.38
N ARG A 52 -8.42 15.82 3.86
CA ARG A 52 -7.77 15.62 5.16
C ARG A 52 -8.75 15.97 6.28
N THR A 53 -8.95 15.01 7.17
CA THR A 53 -9.65 15.15 8.45
C THR A 53 -8.63 15.34 9.58
N GLU A 54 -9.06 15.93 10.68
CA GLU A 54 -8.20 16.14 11.85
C GLU A 54 -7.88 14.84 12.60
N VAL A 55 -8.76 13.84 12.49
CA VAL A 55 -8.73 12.62 13.32
C VAL A 55 -8.06 11.45 12.59
N GLU A 56 -8.41 11.23 11.32
CA GLU A 56 -8.05 10.00 10.60
C GLU A 56 -6.99 10.25 9.51
N GLY A 57 -6.51 11.50 9.37
CA GLY A 57 -5.65 11.88 8.25
C GLY A 57 -6.46 12.04 6.96
N HIS A 58 -6.02 11.47 5.85
CA HIS A 58 -6.74 11.57 4.58
C HIS A 58 -7.88 10.57 4.51
N GLY A 59 -9.05 11.01 4.06
CA GLY A 59 -10.21 10.15 3.83
C GLY A 59 -11.08 10.67 2.70
N LEU A 60 -12.01 9.84 2.24
CA LEU A 60 -12.96 10.22 1.20
C LEU A 60 -14.19 10.91 1.78
N VAL A 61 -14.58 12.01 1.16
CA VAL A 61 -15.82 12.74 1.46
C VAL A 61 -16.67 12.87 0.22
N ALA A 62 -17.98 12.76 0.37
CA ALA A 62 -18.92 12.99 -0.73
C ALA A 62 -18.76 14.40 -1.32
N THR A 63 -18.89 14.50 -2.64
CA THR A 63 -18.86 15.78 -3.36
C THR A 63 -20.25 16.42 -3.45
N THR A 64 -21.30 15.63 -3.31
CA THR A 64 -22.71 16.03 -3.29
C THR A 64 -23.42 15.43 -2.08
N ASP A 65 -24.65 15.89 -1.82
CA ASP A 65 -25.56 15.14 -0.95
C ASP A 65 -25.86 13.78 -1.59
N LEU A 66 -26.05 12.75 -0.76
CA LEU A 66 -26.24 11.37 -1.18
C LEU A 66 -27.35 10.73 -0.38
N ASP A 67 -28.19 9.97 -1.07
CA ASP A 67 -29.20 9.12 -0.48
C ASP A 67 -28.68 7.69 -0.27
N ILE A 68 -29.35 6.93 0.59
CA ILE A 68 -29.02 5.52 0.82
C ILE A 68 -29.27 4.74 -0.47
N GLY A 69 -28.22 4.04 -0.94
CA GLY A 69 -28.25 3.26 -2.17
C GLY A 69 -27.58 3.96 -3.35
N ASP A 70 -27.22 5.24 -3.21
CA ASP A 70 -26.47 5.94 -4.24
C ASP A 70 -25.09 5.32 -4.44
N THR A 71 -24.68 5.23 -5.70
CA THR A 71 -23.34 4.77 -6.06
C THR A 71 -22.31 5.85 -5.70
N LEU A 72 -21.50 5.57 -4.69
CA LEU A 72 -20.36 6.41 -4.31
C LEU A 72 -19.21 6.34 -5.32
N LEU A 73 -19.01 5.15 -5.88
CA LEU A 73 -17.77 4.75 -6.53
C LEU A 73 -18.03 3.61 -7.51
N GLU A 74 -17.52 3.75 -8.72
CA GLU A 74 -17.39 2.66 -9.68
C GLU A 74 -15.92 2.59 -10.12
N ILE A 75 -15.18 1.57 -9.66
CA ILE A 75 -13.78 1.37 -10.06
C ILE A 75 -13.68 0.26 -11.09
N PRO A 76 -13.18 0.56 -12.30
CA PRO A 76 -12.87 -0.41 -13.33
C PRO A 76 -11.90 -1.50 -12.83
N ARG A 77 -12.14 -2.74 -13.26
CA ARG A 77 -11.40 -3.92 -12.77
C ARG A 77 -9.91 -3.90 -13.13
N ASP A 78 -9.52 -3.18 -14.18
CA ASP A 78 -8.11 -3.01 -14.57
C ASP A 78 -7.33 -2.11 -13.61
N LEU A 79 -8.01 -1.38 -12.73
CA LEU A 79 -7.40 -0.63 -11.62
C LEU A 79 -7.25 -1.46 -10.33
N TYR A 80 -7.50 -2.78 -10.39
CA TYR A 80 -7.32 -3.68 -9.25
C TYR A 80 -5.93 -4.31 -9.33
N MET A 81 -5.18 -4.24 -8.24
CA MET A 81 -3.94 -5.00 -8.11
C MET A 81 -4.26 -6.41 -7.60
N SER A 82 -3.87 -7.42 -8.38
CA SER A 82 -4.11 -8.84 -8.09
C SER A 82 -2.78 -9.62 -7.90
N PRO A 83 -2.79 -10.73 -7.15
CA PRO A 83 -1.65 -11.64 -7.01
C PRO A 83 -1.23 -12.23 -8.36
N THR A 84 -2.21 -12.49 -9.23
CA THR A 84 -2.03 -13.01 -10.57
C THR A 84 -2.22 -11.91 -11.60
N PHE A 85 -1.32 -11.81 -12.57
CA PHE A 85 -1.46 -10.88 -13.68
C PHE A 85 -2.61 -11.32 -14.60
N PRO A 86 -3.41 -10.40 -15.16
CA PRO A 86 -4.33 -10.74 -16.24
C PRO A 86 -3.54 -11.42 -17.37
N LYS A 87 -4.03 -12.56 -17.88
CA LYS A 87 -3.38 -13.29 -19.00
C LYS A 87 -3.42 -12.55 -20.34
N ALA A 88 -3.96 -11.33 -20.40
CA ALA A 88 -4.07 -10.47 -21.58
C ALA A 88 -3.94 -9.02 -21.10
N ARG A 89 -3.05 -8.17 -21.63
CA ARG A 89 -3.01 -7.66 -23.02
C ARG A 89 -1.56 -7.47 -23.50
N ARG A 90 -1.36 -7.53 -24.83
CA ARG A 90 -0.04 -7.48 -25.50
C ARG A 90 0.75 -6.17 -25.35
N GLU A 91 0.23 -5.18 -24.63
CA GLU A 91 0.81 -3.83 -24.54
C GLU A 91 1.46 -3.51 -23.18
N GLU A 92 1.32 -4.37 -22.17
CA GLU A 92 2.10 -4.25 -20.92
C GLU A 92 3.47 -4.94 -21.10
N SER A 93 4.38 -4.25 -21.79
CA SER A 93 5.78 -4.64 -21.94
C SER A 93 6.68 -4.17 -20.79
N SER A 94 6.12 -3.63 -19.70
CA SER A 94 6.89 -3.19 -18.53
C SER A 94 7.30 -4.40 -17.69
N ILE A 95 8.62 -4.64 -17.62
CA ILE A 95 9.51 -5.23 -16.59
C ILE A 95 8.92 -6.26 -15.60
N VAL A 96 7.74 -6.06 -15.03
CA VAL A 96 7.09 -6.94 -14.07
C VAL A 96 6.03 -7.78 -14.77
N GLY A 97 6.42 -8.85 -15.47
CA GLY A 97 5.45 -9.88 -15.82
C GLY A 97 4.97 -10.63 -14.57
N GLY A 98 3.80 -11.27 -14.67
CA GLY A 98 3.38 -12.44 -13.90
C GLY A 98 4.42 -13.10 -12.99
N PRO A 99 4.07 -13.61 -11.78
CA PRO A 99 4.82 -14.73 -11.18
C PRO A 99 4.96 -15.90 -12.17
N SER A 100 4.07 -15.98 -13.18
CA SER A 100 4.17 -16.86 -14.35
C SER A 100 5.39 -16.62 -15.26
N ARG A 101 5.97 -15.40 -15.30
CA ARG A 101 7.29 -15.12 -15.92
C ARG A 101 8.45 -15.36 -14.96
N PHE A 102 8.18 -15.51 -13.66
CA PHE A 102 9.17 -15.81 -12.63
C PHE A 102 8.84 -17.16 -11.95
N PRO A 103 9.03 -18.31 -12.63
CA PRO A 103 8.75 -19.63 -12.06
C PRO A 103 9.43 -19.86 -10.70
N ASP A 104 10.60 -19.25 -10.51
CA ASP A 104 11.35 -19.31 -9.26
C ASP A 104 10.67 -18.55 -8.12
N LEU A 105 9.98 -17.44 -8.40
CA LEU A 105 9.16 -16.72 -7.40
C LEU A 105 7.98 -17.59 -6.93
N LYS A 106 7.27 -18.19 -7.88
CA LYS A 106 6.19 -19.13 -7.58
C LYS A 106 6.70 -20.33 -6.78
N ARG A 107 7.84 -20.92 -7.16
CA ARG A 107 8.46 -22.06 -6.45
C ARG A 107 8.93 -21.69 -5.05
N ALA A 108 9.61 -20.55 -4.90
CA ALA A 108 10.09 -20.06 -3.61
C ALA A 108 8.91 -19.86 -2.66
N LEU A 109 7.84 -19.22 -3.12
CA LEU A 109 6.64 -19.01 -2.32
C LEU A 109 5.88 -20.31 -2.00
N GLN A 110 5.87 -21.29 -2.92
CA GLN A 110 5.31 -22.62 -2.67
C GLN A 110 6.10 -23.44 -1.63
N HIS A 111 7.40 -23.21 -1.45
CA HIS A 111 8.22 -23.91 -0.44
C HIS A 111 7.78 -23.60 0.99
N PHE A 112 7.21 -22.41 1.23
CA PHE A 112 6.86 -21.95 2.57
C PHE A 112 5.60 -22.59 3.18
N ARG A 113 4.93 -23.53 2.48
CA ARG A 113 3.66 -24.17 2.93
C ARG A 113 2.66 -23.17 3.51
N LEU A 114 2.55 -21.99 2.89
CA LEU A 114 1.68 -20.92 3.36
C LEU A 114 0.22 -21.26 3.07
N GLY A 115 -0.69 -20.81 3.95
CA GLY A 115 -2.12 -20.77 3.60
C GLY A 115 -2.36 -19.84 2.39
N LYS A 116 -3.41 -20.11 1.60
CA LYS A 116 -3.73 -19.38 0.36
C LYS A 116 -3.75 -17.85 0.53
N SER A 117 -4.39 -17.36 1.60
CA SER A 117 -4.48 -15.92 1.89
C SER A 117 -3.10 -15.28 2.13
N LEU A 118 -2.23 -15.91 2.93
CA LEU A 118 -0.89 -15.39 3.20
C LEU A 118 0.02 -15.44 1.95
N LEU A 119 -0.16 -16.46 1.12
CA LEU A 119 0.51 -16.54 -0.17
C LEU A 119 0.11 -15.38 -1.09
N ASP A 120 -1.17 -15.06 -1.16
CA ASP A 120 -1.68 -13.93 -1.96
C ASP A 120 -1.15 -12.58 -1.45
N VAL A 121 -1.09 -12.41 -0.11
CA VAL A 121 -0.46 -11.23 0.52
C VAL A 121 0.99 -11.08 0.06
N TYR A 122 1.76 -12.17 0.04
CA TYR A 122 3.17 -12.12 -0.38
C TYR A 122 3.33 -11.76 -1.86
N HIS A 123 2.49 -12.32 -2.73
CA HIS A 123 2.49 -11.94 -4.14
C HIS A 123 2.15 -10.47 -4.36
N LEU A 124 1.12 -9.97 -3.66
CA LEU A 124 0.73 -8.55 -3.71
C LEU A 124 1.84 -7.64 -3.17
N ALA A 125 2.50 -8.02 -2.08
CA ALA A 125 3.60 -7.23 -1.51
C ALA A 125 4.79 -7.12 -2.46
N ILE A 126 5.16 -8.22 -3.12
CA ILE A 126 6.25 -8.23 -4.11
C ILE A 126 5.86 -7.39 -5.34
N ARG A 127 4.61 -7.51 -5.80
CA ARG A 127 4.09 -6.71 -6.91
C ARG A 127 4.06 -5.22 -6.57
N LEU A 128 3.59 -4.86 -5.38
CA LEU A 128 3.60 -3.50 -4.88
C LEU A 128 5.03 -2.92 -4.93
N LEU A 129 6.00 -3.62 -4.33
CA LEU A 129 7.39 -3.17 -4.31
C LEU A 129 8.01 -3.03 -5.72
N ALA A 130 7.63 -3.90 -6.65
CA ALA A 130 8.11 -3.82 -8.04
C ALA A 130 7.53 -2.63 -8.81
N LEU A 131 6.27 -2.23 -8.51
CA LEU A 131 5.57 -1.20 -9.27
C LEU A 131 5.64 0.22 -8.68
N LEU A 132 6.09 0.39 -7.43
CA LEU A 132 6.03 1.69 -6.71
C LEU A 132 6.54 2.90 -7.52
N ASP A 133 7.62 2.72 -8.30
CA ASP A 133 8.21 3.77 -9.14
C ASP A 133 8.14 3.43 -10.64
N ASP A 134 7.31 2.47 -11.04
CA ASP A 134 7.09 2.15 -12.45
C ASP A 134 6.09 3.14 -13.05
N GLU A 135 6.58 4.25 -13.62
CA GLU A 135 5.73 5.28 -14.22
C GLU A 135 4.92 4.77 -15.42
N ALA A 136 5.32 3.64 -16.03
CA ALA A 136 4.57 3.00 -17.09
C ALA A 136 3.40 2.15 -16.58
N SER A 137 3.32 1.91 -15.27
CA SER A 137 2.22 1.20 -14.65
C SER A 137 0.95 2.03 -14.71
N ILE A 138 -0.15 1.43 -15.18
CA ILE A 138 -1.49 2.02 -15.05
C ILE A 138 -1.83 2.40 -13.60
N LEU A 139 -1.28 1.67 -12.62
CA LEU A 139 -1.53 1.92 -11.21
C LEU A 139 -0.66 3.03 -10.62
N TYR A 140 0.31 3.58 -11.39
CA TYR A 140 1.27 4.56 -10.88
C TYR A 140 0.62 5.78 -10.20
N PRO A 141 -0.48 6.38 -10.73
CA PRO A 141 -1.17 7.45 -10.04
C PRO A 141 -1.60 7.08 -8.62
N TRP A 142 -2.19 5.88 -8.45
CA TRP A 142 -2.63 5.39 -7.14
C TRP A 142 -1.47 5.01 -6.23
N LEU A 143 -0.42 4.38 -6.77
CA LEU A 143 0.76 3.96 -5.99
C LEU A 143 1.45 5.15 -5.32
N ARG A 144 1.50 6.30 -5.97
CA ARG A 144 2.02 7.55 -5.39
C ARG A 144 1.18 8.11 -4.23
N THR A 145 -0.03 7.60 -4.02
CA THR A 145 -0.89 7.98 -2.89
C THR A 145 -0.70 7.09 -1.66
N LEU A 146 0.12 6.04 -1.77
CA LEU A 146 0.48 5.17 -0.66
C LEU A 146 1.58 5.84 0.20
N PRO A 147 1.77 5.42 1.47
CA PRO A 147 2.88 5.90 2.28
C PRO A 147 4.22 5.68 1.55
N GLY A 148 5.02 6.72 1.35
CA GLY A 148 6.13 6.67 0.39
C GLY A 148 7.33 5.81 0.82
N ASN A 149 7.45 5.44 2.10
CA ASN A 149 8.54 4.59 2.59
C ASN A 149 8.22 3.99 3.98
N PRO A 150 9.02 3.02 4.46
CA PRO A 150 8.85 2.42 5.78
C PRO A 150 9.00 3.40 6.95
N GLN A 151 9.86 4.41 6.83
CA GLN A 151 10.15 5.37 7.90
C GLN A 151 8.98 6.31 8.18
N ASP A 152 8.21 6.63 7.15
CA ASP A 152 7.01 7.48 7.19
C ASP A 152 5.73 6.68 7.50
N SER A 153 5.86 5.42 7.90
CA SER A 153 4.73 4.51 8.10
C SER A 153 4.53 4.06 9.56
N PRO A 154 4.44 4.97 10.55
CA PRO A 154 4.23 4.62 11.95
C PRO A 154 2.87 3.97 12.22
N GLN A 155 1.92 4.06 11.29
CA GLN A 155 0.60 3.44 11.39
C GLN A 155 0.63 1.90 11.28
N PHE A 156 1.76 1.29 10.89
CA PHE A 156 1.88 -0.15 10.75
C PHE A 156 2.70 -0.74 11.91
N PRO A 157 2.07 -1.34 12.94
CA PRO A 157 2.80 -1.83 14.11
C PRO A 157 3.90 -2.86 13.78
N ILE A 158 3.79 -3.54 12.65
CA ILE A 158 4.76 -4.55 12.22
C ILE A 158 6.09 -3.95 11.76
N THR A 159 6.11 -2.68 11.38
CA THR A 159 7.33 -1.93 11.03
C THR A 159 7.99 -1.31 12.26
N TRP A 160 7.33 -1.34 13.43
CA TRP A 160 7.87 -0.76 14.64
C TRP A 160 9.13 -1.48 15.13
N SER A 161 9.98 -0.73 15.85
CA SER A 161 11.10 -1.32 16.59
C SER A 161 10.61 -2.35 17.62
N ASP A 162 11.45 -3.34 17.91
CA ASP A 162 11.18 -4.35 18.94
C ASP A 162 10.93 -3.72 20.31
N ARG A 163 11.58 -2.58 20.59
CA ARG A 163 11.33 -1.77 21.79
C ARG A 163 9.88 -1.27 21.86
N HIS A 164 9.34 -0.75 20.75
CA HIS A 164 7.96 -0.25 20.71
C HIS A 164 6.94 -1.39 20.83
N ILE A 165 7.18 -2.53 20.18
CA ILE A 165 6.33 -3.72 20.35
C ILE A 165 6.37 -4.21 21.81
N GLY A 166 7.54 -4.15 22.46
CA GLY A 166 7.68 -4.47 23.89
C GLY A 166 6.92 -3.52 24.82
N LEU A 167 6.68 -2.26 24.42
CA LEU A 167 5.79 -1.37 25.16
C LEU A 167 4.33 -1.81 25.03
N LEU A 168 3.90 -2.28 23.85
CA LEU A 168 2.55 -2.81 23.64
C LEU A 168 2.28 -4.06 24.49
N GLN A 169 3.28 -4.93 24.68
CA GLN A 169 3.18 -6.10 25.57
C GLN A 169 2.87 -5.71 27.03
N ARG A 170 3.27 -4.51 27.48
CA ARG A 170 2.95 -4.02 28.83
C ARG A 170 1.49 -3.61 28.98
N VAL A 171 0.83 -3.24 27.88
CA VAL A 171 -0.60 -2.89 27.84
C VAL A 171 -1.44 -4.15 27.58
N SER A 172 -1.00 -4.97 26.62
CA SER A 172 -1.61 -6.25 26.29
C SER A 172 -0.54 -7.23 25.83
N VAL A 173 -0.17 -8.17 26.71
CA VAL A 173 0.83 -9.20 26.44
C VAL A 173 0.45 -10.02 25.19
N ALA A 174 -0.83 -10.37 25.06
CA ALA A 174 -1.33 -11.17 23.94
C ALA A 174 -1.15 -10.46 22.59
N VAL A 175 -1.61 -9.20 22.49
CA VAL A 175 -1.49 -8.41 21.25
C VAL A 175 -0.02 -8.17 20.90
N GLY A 176 0.79 -7.82 21.90
CA GLY A 176 2.22 -7.62 21.69
C GLY A 176 2.96 -8.88 21.23
N ASN A 177 2.65 -10.06 21.79
CA ASN A 177 3.22 -11.34 21.34
C ASN A 177 2.78 -11.69 19.92
N GLN A 178 1.49 -11.54 19.60
CA GLN A 178 0.99 -11.79 18.25
C GLN A 178 1.69 -10.93 17.20
N LEU A 179 1.86 -9.64 17.49
CA LEU A 179 2.57 -8.72 16.60
C LEU A 179 4.04 -9.10 16.45
N TRP A 180 4.69 -9.47 17.56
CA TRP A 180 6.08 -9.90 17.57
C TRP A 180 6.29 -11.16 16.73
N ASP A 181 5.44 -12.17 16.90
CA ASP A 181 5.50 -13.43 16.19
C ASP A 181 5.22 -13.23 14.69
N ALA A 182 4.22 -12.40 14.35
CA ALA A 182 3.94 -12.02 12.96
C ALA A 182 5.15 -11.35 12.31
N LYS A 183 5.74 -10.34 12.96
CA LYS A 183 6.94 -9.66 12.47
C LYS A 183 8.07 -10.66 12.21
N ARG A 184 8.39 -11.51 13.20
CA ARG A 184 9.45 -12.52 13.07
C ARG A 184 9.17 -13.52 11.95
N ALA A 185 7.92 -13.94 11.76
CA ALA A 185 7.55 -14.84 10.68
C ALA A 185 7.80 -14.22 9.29
N HIS A 186 7.43 -12.96 9.09
CA HIS A 186 7.68 -12.26 7.82
C HIS A 186 9.17 -11.99 7.58
N GLN A 187 9.92 -11.62 8.62
CA GLN A 187 11.39 -11.48 8.54
C GLN A 187 12.07 -12.81 8.21
N ALA A 188 11.61 -13.91 8.83
CA ALA A 188 12.09 -15.25 8.53
C ALA A 188 11.81 -15.62 7.07
N ALA A 189 10.60 -15.38 6.56
CA ALA A 189 10.25 -15.64 5.16
C ALA A 189 11.14 -14.85 4.18
N PHE A 190 11.43 -13.57 4.48
CA PHE A 190 12.37 -12.76 3.71
C PHE A 190 13.74 -13.43 3.60
N ARG A 191 14.32 -13.79 4.76
CA ARG A 191 15.64 -14.43 4.86
C ARG A 191 15.71 -15.82 4.25
N GLN A 192 14.61 -16.56 4.26
CA GLN A 192 14.54 -17.95 3.80
C GLN A 192 14.28 -18.10 2.29
N GLY A 193 14.16 -17.00 1.54
CA GLY A 193 14.12 -17.07 0.07
C GLY A 193 13.25 -16.02 -0.61
N VAL A 194 12.34 -15.35 0.10
CA VAL A 194 11.53 -14.28 -0.50
C VAL A 194 12.41 -13.12 -0.95
N GLY A 195 13.39 -12.70 -0.15
CA GLY A 195 14.32 -11.63 -0.53
C GLY A 195 15.13 -11.98 -1.78
N GLU A 196 15.61 -13.22 -1.91
CA GLU A 196 16.29 -13.70 -3.11
C GLU A 196 15.36 -13.69 -4.34
N ALA A 197 14.12 -14.16 -4.17
CA ALA A 197 13.14 -14.15 -5.25
C ALA A 197 12.77 -12.73 -5.70
N MET A 198 12.73 -11.77 -4.76
CA MET A 198 12.48 -10.36 -5.04
C MET A 198 13.60 -9.68 -5.83
N ARG A 199 14.87 -10.11 -5.71
CA ARG A 199 16.04 -9.43 -6.34
C ARG A 199 15.93 -9.27 -7.85
N ARG A 200 15.12 -10.10 -8.50
CA ARG A 200 14.95 -10.09 -9.95
C ARG A 200 13.91 -9.09 -10.45
N VAL A 201 13.03 -8.63 -9.57
CA VAL A 201 11.85 -7.82 -9.94
C VAL A 201 11.71 -6.55 -9.12
N VAL A 202 12.29 -6.52 -7.92
CA VAL A 202 12.30 -5.36 -7.04
C VAL A 202 13.68 -4.69 -7.10
N PRO A 203 13.75 -3.38 -7.31
CA PRO A 203 15.00 -2.62 -7.24
C PRO A 203 15.76 -2.85 -5.93
N ALA A 204 17.09 -2.81 -5.99
CA ALA A 204 17.95 -3.23 -4.88
C ALA A 204 17.73 -2.41 -3.60
N GLU A 205 17.46 -1.12 -3.74
CA GLU A 205 17.16 -0.19 -2.65
C GLU A 205 15.86 -0.53 -1.90
N ARG A 206 14.92 -1.21 -2.57
CA ARG A 206 13.65 -1.69 -2.02
C ARG A 206 13.66 -3.16 -1.64
N ASN A 207 14.73 -3.89 -1.96
CA ASN A 207 14.86 -5.28 -1.57
C ASN A 207 15.55 -5.43 -0.21
N THR A 208 14.89 -4.88 0.81
CA THR A 208 15.33 -4.98 2.20
C THR A 208 14.22 -5.58 3.06
N GLU A 209 14.59 -6.11 4.22
CA GLU A 209 13.63 -6.64 5.20
C GLU A 209 12.63 -5.56 5.66
N GLU A 210 13.08 -4.30 5.72
CA GLU A 210 12.26 -3.15 6.12
C GLU A 210 11.17 -2.85 5.08
N TRP A 211 11.53 -2.75 3.80
CA TRP A 211 10.58 -2.56 2.70
C TRP A 211 9.64 -3.74 2.54
N TRP A 212 10.13 -4.96 2.80
CA TRP A 212 9.30 -6.16 2.82
C TRP A 212 8.20 -6.10 3.90
N LEU A 213 8.57 -5.77 5.14
CA LEU A 213 7.61 -5.62 6.24
C LEU A 213 6.59 -4.51 5.95
N TRP A 214 7.07 -3.39 5.40
CA TRP A 214 6.21 -2.29 4.97
C TRP A 214 5.19 -2.74 3.92
N ALA A 215 5.63 -3.44 2.86
CA ALA A 215 4.75 -3.86 1.79
C ALA A 215 3.71 -4.89 2.26
N VAL A 216 4.12 -5.83 3.11
CA VAL A 216 3.19 -6.78 3.75
C VAL A 216 2.14 -6.02 4.58
N ALA A 217 2.55 -5.00 5.34
CA ALA A 217 1.63 -4.21 6.16
C ALA A 217 0.62 -3.42 5.31
N VAL A 218 1.09 -2.76 4.25
CA VAL A 218 0.23 -2.03 3.30
C VAL A 218 -0.80 -2.99 2.71
N VAL A 219 -0.35 -4.13 2.19
CA VAL A 219 -1.23 -5.13 1.61
C VAL A 219 -2.25 -5.63 2.63
N GLN A 220 -1.82 -6.05 3.82
CA GLN A 220 -2.73 -6.54 4.86
C GLN A 220 -3.76 -5.50 5.32
N SER A 221 -3.39 -4.22 5.33
CA SER A 221 -4.30 -3.13 5.69
C SER A 221 -5.31 -2.75 4.60
N GLN A 222 -5.05 -3.14 3.34
CA GLN A 222 -5.81 -2.68 2.17
C GLN A 222 -6.44 -3.82 1.36
N VAL A 223 -6.09 -5.08 1.64
CA VAL A 223 -6.67 -6.21 0.90
C VAL A 223 -8.16 -6.31 1.18
N THR A 224 -8.93 -6.40 0.11
CA THR A 224 -10.34 -6.75 0.19
C THR A 224 -10.52 -8.17 -0.33
N HIS A 225 -11.24 -8.99 0.43
CA HIS A 225 -11.71 -10.28 -0.04
C HIS A 225 -12.91 -10.06 -0.98
N ILE A 226 -12.67 -10.11 -2.29
CA ILE A 226 -13.76 -10.06 -3.28
C ILE A 226 -14.24 -11.50 -3.51
N GLN A 227 -15.09 -12.01 -2.62
CA GLN A 227 -15.58 -13.39 -2.66
C GLN A 227 -16.79 -13.59 -3.60
N ASP A 228 -17.63 -12.58 -3.83
CA ASP A 228 -19.02 -12.84 -4.29
C ASP A 228 -19.42 -12.31 -5.68
N LEU A 229 -18.69 -11.39 -6.30
CA LEU A 229 -19.12 -10.81 -7.59
C LEU A 229 -18.54 -11.48 -8.85
N VAL A 230 -17.67 -12.49 -8.69
CA VAL A 230 -16.87 -13.02 -9.81
C VAL A 230 -16.66 -14.56 -9.77
N GLN A 231 -17.50 -15.33 -9.07
CA GLN A 231 -17.39 -16.80 -9.10
C GLN A 231 -17.64 -17.40 -10.50
N GLN A 232 -18.27 -16.66 -11.43
CA GLN A 232 -18.56 -17.16 -12.77
C GLN A 232 -17.47 -16.88 -13.83
N VAL A 233 -16.40 -16.12 -13.53
CA VAL A 233 -15.39 -15.74 -14.55
C VAL A 233 -13.94 -16.07 -14.15
N TYR A 234 -13.63 -16.18 -12.86
CA TYR A 234 -12.30 -16.57 -12.40
C TYR A 234 -12.42 -17.62 -11.29
N GLU A 235 -11.88 -18.82 -11.55
CA GLU A 235 -12.03 -20.04 -10.74
C GLU A 235 -11.52 -19.97 -9.28
N ASP A 236 -11.02 -18.84 -8.79
CA ASP A 236 -10.47 -18.78 -7.44
C ASP A 236 -10.59 -17.37 -6.83
N GLY A 237 -11.31 -17.26 -5.71
CA GLY A 237 -11.42 -16.03 -4.91
C GLY A 237 -10.08 -15.57 -4.32
N ALA A 238 -9.28 -14.89 -5.14
CA ALA A 238 -7.98 -14.33 -4.79
C ALA A 238 -8.13 -12.96 -4.12
N LEU A 239 -7.23 -12.63 -3.19
CA LEU A 239 -7.15 -11.29 -2.61
C LEU A 239 -6.87 -10.24 -3.68
N ARG A 240 -7.38 -9.02 -3.51
CA ARG A 240 -7.03 -7.88 -4.38
C ARG A 240 -6.88 -6.62 -3.54
N MET A 241 -6.04 -5.70 -4.01
CA MET A 241 -6.05 -4.31 -3.58
C MET A 241 -6.79 -3.52 -4.65
N VAL A 242 -7.78 -2.75 -4.22
CA VAL A 242 -8.59 -1.92 -5.10
C VAL A 242 -8.16 -0.49 -4.88
N ALA A 243 -7.68 0.17 -5.93
CA ALA A 243 -7.36 1.59 -5.87
C ALA A 243 -8.57 2.38 -5.35
N VAL A 244 -8.34 3.46 -4.61
CA VAL A 244 -9.35 4.35 -4.02
C VAL A 244 -10.06 3.79 -2.78
N LEU A 245 -10.40 2.49 -2.75
CA LEU A 245 -11.10 1.90 -1.59
C LEU A 245 -10.27 1.95 -0.31
N ASP A 246 -8.94 1.96 -0.43
CA ASP A 246 -8.02 2.09 0.71
C ASP A 246 -8.11 3.43 1.45
N LYS A 247 -8.82 4.43 0.89
CA LYS A 247 -9.00 5.76 1.48
C LYS A 247 -10.32 5.95 2.23
N PHE A 248 -11.19 4.95 2.27
CA PHE A 248 -12.35 4.99 3.16
C PHE A 248 -11.91 4.71 4.60
N ASN A 249 -12.14 5.66 5.49
CA ASN A 249 -11.89 5.46 6.90
C ASN A 249 -13.00 4.60 7.53
N HIS A 250 -12.61 3.66 8.39
CA HIS A 250 -13.55 2.89 9.18
C HIS A 250 -14.04 3.74 10.36
N ARG A 251 -15.36 3.88 10.52
CA ARG A 251 -16.01 4.45 11.71
C ARG A 251 -16.87 3.39 12.39
N GLY A 252 -16.50 3.02 13.61
CA GLY A 252 -17.06 1.93 14.40
C GLY A 252 -15.96 1.19 15.13
#